data_AF-A0A7K2WMM5-F1
#
_entry.id   AF-A0A7K2WMM5-F1
#
_cell.length_a   1.000
_cell.length_b   1.000
_cell.length_c   1.000
_cell.angle_alpha   90.00
_cell.angle_beta   90.00
_cell.angle_gamma   90.00
#
_symmetry.space_group_name_H-M   'P 1'
#
loop_
_entity.id
_entity.type
_entity.pdbx_description
1 polymer ?
#
loop_
_entity_poly.entity_id
_entity_poly.type
_entity_poly.pdbx_seq_one_letter_code
_entity_poly.pdbx_strand_id
1 'polypeptide(L)'
;YGTVRAGRAGTVAPGAAPTGRPHPEAVTVGVHTAHDVLVTQGTGPLGAGGPAPDDVLLVEPADPRHPFFFDHASDHVPGMVLLEAARQATARQSGGTLLRPTAGRLKAARFTEFDPPARILCVPHHSTCVFRVLQGGEQKAFGTLHYR
;
A
#
# COMPACT_ATOMS: atom_id res chain seq x y z
N TYR A 1 0.06 21.45 19.45
CA TYR A 1 -0.12 19.97 19.44
C TYR A 1 1.22 19.23 19.63
N GLY A 2 2.11 19.69 20.53
CA GLY A 2 3.49 19.20 20.61
C GLY A 2 3.82 18.35 21.84
N THR A 3 2.85 18.01 22.69
CA THR A 3 3.12 17.52 24.05
C THR A 3 2.55 16.14 24.38
N VAL A 4 2.12 15.36 23.39
CA VAL A 4 1.67 13.97 23.61
C VAL A 4 2.47 13.00 22.73
N ARG A 5 3.79 12.96 22.92
CA ARG A 5 4.67 11.93 22.33
C ARG A 5 5.66 11.40 23.36
N ALA A 6 5.16 10.99 24.52
CA ALA A 6 5.98 10.34 25.54
C ALA A 6 5.25 9.09 26.07
N GLY A 7 5.75 7.92 25.64
CA GLY A 7 5.28 6.61 26.08
C GLY A 7 6.00 5.51 25.33
N ARG A 8 7.26 5.26 25.69
CA ARG A 8 8.12 4.18 25.16
C ARG A 8 7.45 2.80 25.30
N ALA A 9 7.16 2.16 24.17
CA ALA A 9 7.46 0.75 23.95
C ALA A 9 8.45 0.71 22.77
N GLY A 10 9.42 -0.21 22.78
CA GLY A 10 10.50 -0.23 21.79
C GLY A 10 9.99 -0.40 20.36
N THR A 11 9.70 0.71 19.68
CA THR A 11 9.38 0.72 18.26
C THR A 11 10.65 0.52 17.46
N VAL A 12 10.66 -0.54 16.66
CA VAL A 12 11.56 -0.64 15.52
C VAL A 12 11.13 0.47 14.57
N ALA A 13 11.94 1.52 14.45
CA ALA A 13 11.80 2.43 13.31
C ALA A 13 11.88 1.55 12.05
N PRO A 14 10.98 1.69 11.07
CA PRO A 14 11.07 0.87 9.87
C PRO A 14 12.48 1.02 9.31
N GLY A 15 13.12 -0.11 9.01
CA GLY A 15 14.40 -0.11 8.32
C GLY A 15 14.27 0.76 7.07
N ALA A 16 15.33 1.48 6.71
CA ALA A 16 15.32 2.30 5.51
C ALA A 16 14.78 1.45 4.35
N ALA A 17 13.70 1.92 3.70
CA ALA A 17 13.17 1.26 2.52
C ALA A 17 14.35 1.00 1.55
N PRO A 18 14.47 -0.19 0.96
CA PRO A 18 15.57 -0.48 0.05
C PRO A 18 15.58 0.56 -1.07
N THR A 19 16.59 1.42 -1.03
CA THR A 19 16.79 2.49 -2.00
C THR A 19 16.99 1.85 -3.38
N GLY A 20 16.06 2.05 -4.31
CA GLY A 20 16.25 1.65 -5.71
C GLY A 20 15.11 0.88 -6.38
N ARG A 21 14.00 0.56 -5.69
CA ARG A 21 12.81 0.04 -6.40
C ARG A 21 12.12 1.18 -7.18
N PRO A 22 11.79 1.00 -8.46
CA PRO A 22 11.14 2.05 -9.22
C PRO A 22 9.72 2.28 -8.67
N HIS A 23 9.45 3.54 -8.31
CA HIS A 23 8.12 4.02 -7.97
C HIS A 23 7.40 4.43 -9.27
N PRO A 24 6.09 4.18 -9.39
CA PRO A 24 5.31 4.79 -10.47
C PRO A 24 5.34 6.31 -10.34
N GLU A 25 5.21 7.01 -11.47
CA GLU A 25 5.06 8.46 -11.46
C GLU A 25 3.81 8.87 -10.66
N ALA A 26 3.94 9.92 -9.84
CA ALA A 26 2.87 10.40 -8.96
C ALA A 26 1.55 10.63 -9.71
N VAL A 27 1.63 11.22 -10.90
CA VAL A 27 0.46 11.50 -11.75
C VAL A 27 -0.29 10.24 -12.16
N THR A 28 0.44 9.14 -12.43
CA THR A 28 -0.13 7.86 -12.88
C THR A 28 -0.98 7.19 -11.81
N VAL A 29 -0.67 7.43 -10.54
CA VAL A 29 -1.45 6.93 -9.39
C VAL A 29 -2.34 7.99 -8.75
N GLY A 30 -2.43 9.17 -9.38
CA GLY A 30 -3.32 10.25 -8.97
C GLY A 30 -2.92 10.94 -7.66
N VAL A 31 -1.63 10.99 -7.33
CA VAL A 31 -1.09 11.78 -6.21
C VAL A 31 -0.28 12.97 -6.71
N HIS A 32 -0.07 13.97 -5.84
CA HIS A 32 0.57 15.22 -6.23
C HIS A 32 2.10 15.15 -6.20
N THR A 33 2.66 14.34 -5.30
CA THR A 33 4.11 14.25 -5.11
C THR A 33 4.56 12.80 -5.03
N ALA A 34 5.84 12.55 -5.35
CA ALA A 34 6.42 11.21 -5.22
C ALA A 34 6.45 10.71 -3.76
N HIS A 35 6.40 11.63 -2.77
CA HIS A 35 6.38 11.30 -1.35
C HIS A 35 5.06 10.63 -0.92
N ASP A 36 3.98 10.88 -1.66
CA ASP A 36 2.66 10.28 -1.42
C ASP A 36 2.50 8.91 -2.10
N VAL A 37 3.49 8.44 -2.86
CA VAL A 37 3.42 7.15 -3.57
C VAL A 37 3.77 6.01 -2.60
N LEU A 38 2.81 5.11 -2.37
CA LEU A 38 2.90 4.00 -1.41
C LEU A 38 3.11 2.64 -2.06
N VAL A 39 3.16 2.59 -3.38
CA VAL A 39 3.43 1.37 -4.14
C VAL A 39 4.72 1.48 -4.92
N THR A 40 5.53 0.42 -4.91
CA THR A 40 6.69 0.26 -5.81
C THR A 40 6.50 -0.96 -6.68
N GLN A 41 7.22 -0.99 -7.81
CA GLN A 41 7.37 -2.25 -8.53
C GLN A 41 8.34 -3.15 -7.79
N GLY A 42 7.87 -4.35 -7.45
CA GLY A 42 8.70 -5.43 -6.96
C GLY A 42 9.07 -6.39 -8.06
N THR A 43 10.15 -7.13 -7.85
CA THR A 43 10.44 -8.35 -8.61
C THR A 43 9.90 -9.53 -7.82
N GLY A 44 8.77 -10.10 -8.24
CA GLY A 44 8.20 -11.29 -7.60
C GLY A 44 8.64 -12.58 -8.32
N PRO A 45 8.78 -13.72 -7.61
CA PRO A 45 8.92 -15.00 -8.28
C PRO A 45 7.65 -15.33 -9.08
N LEU A 46 7.84 -15.81 -10.30
CA LEU A 46 6.80 -16.34 -11.20
C LEU A 46 6.17 -17.60 -10.59
N GLY A 47 5.25 -17.43 -9.65
CA GLY A 47 4.37 -18.50 -9.17
C GLY A 47 3.20 -18.70 -10.13
N ALA A 48 2.85 -19.95 -10.41
CA ALA A 48 1.83 -20.38 -11.39
C ALA A 48 0.56 -19.50 -11.38
N GLY A 49 0.39 -18.70 -12.44
CA GLY A 49 -0.78 -17.82 -12.64
C GLY A 49 -0.72 -16.44 -11.95
N GLY A 50 0.42 -16.07 -11.35
CA GLY A 50 0.64 -14.73 -10.82
C GLY A 50 0.87 -13.68 -11.92
N PRO A 51 0.62 -12.39 -11.63
CA PRO A 51 0.94 -11.31 -12.55
C PRO A 51 2.39 -11.38 -13.03
N ALA A 52 2.65 -10.89 -14.25
CA ALA A 52 4.00 -10.76 -14.79
C ALA A 52 4.92 -10.06 -13.76
N PRO A 53 6.24 -10.35 -13.75
CA PRO A 53 7.17 -9.79 -12.77
C PRO A 53 7.09 -8.26 -12.66
N ASP A 54 6.72 -7.55 -13.73
CA ASP A 54 6.56 -6.09 -13.79
C ASP A 54 5.24 -5.56 -13.16
N ASP A 55 4.28 -6.45 -12.89
CA ASP A 55 2.96 -6.14 -12.32
C ASP A 55 2.89 -6.41 -10.80
N VAL A 56 3.99 -6.86 -10.19
CA VAL A 56 4.03 -7.03 -8.74
C VAL A 56 4.18 -5.66 -8.10
N LEU A 57 3.11 -5.20 -7.45
CA LEU A 57 3.15 -3.99 -6.63
C LEU A 57 3.42 -4.36 -5.18
N LEU A 58 4.43 -3.70 -4.60
CA LEU A 58 4.76 -3.79 -3.20
C LEU A 58 4.25 -2.56 -2.47
N VAL A 59 3.68 -2.75 -1.29
CA VAL A 59 3.42 -1.68 -0.33
C VAL A 59 4.76 -1.32 0.28
N GLU A 60 5.26 -0.13 -0.02
CA GLU A 60 6.38 0.42 0.72
C GLU A 60 5.84 1.15 1.95
N PRO A 61 6.58 1.15 3.06
CA PRO A 61 6.31 2.11 4.11
C PRO A 61 6.38 3.50 3.48
N ALA A 62 5.29 4.26 3.57
CA ALA A 62 5.41 5.72 3.49
C ALA A 62 6.48 6.15 4.50
N ASP A 63 7.14 7.29 4.27
CA ASP A 63 8.05 7.86 5.28
C ASP A 63 7.36 7.76 6.66
N PRO A 64 7.92 7.07 7.66
CA PRO A 64 7.28 6.92 8.97
C PRO A 64 7.04 8.25 9.67
N ARG A 65 7.64 9.34 9.15
CA ARG A 65 7.42 10.71 9.59
C ARG A 65 6.30 11.41 8.80
N HIS A 66 5.62 10.72 7.89
CA HIS A 66 4.52 11.26 7.09
C HIS A 66 3.32 11.55 7.98
N PRO A 67 2.98 12.82 8.23
CA PRO A 67 2.06 13.21 9.30
C PRO A 67 0.62 12.72 9.09
N PHE A 68 0.24 12.40 7.84
CA PHE A 68 -1.10 11.88 7.51
C PHE A 68 -1.22 10.36 7.58
N PHE A 69 -0.11 9.62 7.35
CA PHE A 69 -0.14 8.16 7.36
C PHE A 69 0.23 7.61 8.73
N PHE A 70 0.97 8.39 9.52
CA PHE A 70 1.42 8.04 10.86
C PHE A 70 1.16 9.22 11.82
N ASP A 71 -0.01 9.22 12.46
CA ASP A 71 -0.36 10.17 13.53
C ASP A 71 0.36 9.83 14.86
N HIS A 72 0.69 8.54 15.05
CA HIS A 72 1.50 8.01 16.14
C HIS A 72 2.52 6.99 15.62
N ALA A 73 3.48 6.59 16.49
CA ALA A 73 4.39 5.51 16.17
C ALA A 73 3.59 4.20 16.10
N SER A 74 3.68 3.50 14.98
CA SER A 74 3.00 2.22 14.74
C SER A 74 4.04 1.11 14.61
N ASP A 75 3.74 -0.07 15.15
CA ASP A 75 4.55 -1.28 15.00
C ASP A 75 4.19 -2.08 13.73
N HIS A 76 3.06 -1.77 13.12
CA HIS A 76 2.56 -2.37 11.88
C HIS A 76 2.09 -1.31 10.87
N VAL A 77 1.89 -1.70 9.62
CA VAL A 77 1.38 -0.85 8.56
C VAL A 77 -0.08 -0.46 8.84
N PRO A 78 -0.40 0.85 8.94
CA PRO A 78 -1.76 1.31 9.21
C PRO A 78 -2.76 0.93 8.11
N GLY A 79 -4.02 0.69 8.49
CA GLY A 79 -5.09 0.36 7.53
C GLY A 79 -5.30 1.44 6.45
N MET A 80 -5.05 2.71 6.78
CA MET A 80 -5.11 3.82 5.82
C MET A 80 -4.03 3.71 4.73
N VAL A 81 -2.82 3.27 5.09
CA VAL A 81 -1.74 2.99 4.12
C VAL A 81 -2.14 1.85 3.19
N LEU A 82 -2.77 0.79 3.72
CA LEU A 82 -3.24 -0.32 2.90
C LEU A 82 -4.36 0.08 1.92
N LEU A 83 -5.29 0.92 2.35
CA LEU A 83 -6.35 1.46 1.50
C LEU A 83 -5.79 2.36 0.40
N GLU A 84 -4.83 3.23 0.74
CA GLU A 84 -4.21 4.12 -0.23
C GLU A 84 -3.34 3.35 -1.22
N ALA A 85 -2.57 2.36 -0.76
CA ALA A 85 -1.85 1.46 -1.66
C ALA A 85 -2.82 0.71 -2.61
N ALA A 86 -3.99 0.28 -2.13
CA ALA A 86 -5.02 -0.34 -2.98
C ALA A 86 -5.57 0.63 -4.03
N ARG A 87 -5.79 1.89 -3.64
CA ARG A 87 -6.22 2.95 -4.56
C ARG A 87 -5.18 3.20 -5.65
N GLN A 88 -3.91 3.33 -5.29
CA GLN A 88 -2.81 3.56 -6.23
C GLN A 88 -2.60 2.36 -7.17
N ALA A 89 -2.69 1.14 -6.64
CA ALA A 89 -2.62 -0.08 -7.44
C ALA A 89 -3.79 -0.18 -8.43
N THR A 90 -5.01 0.20 -8.00
CA THR A 90 -6.18 0.26 -8.89
C THR A 90 -5.99 1.31 -9.98
N ALA A 91 -5.52 2.50 -9.64
CA ALA A 91 -5.23 3.58 -10.58
C ALA A 91 -4.26 3.10 -11.66
N ARG A 92 -3.16 2.45 -11.27
CA ARG A 92 -2.21 1.88 -12.21
C ARG A 92 -2.83 0.78 -13.09
N GLN A 93 -3.53 -0.19 -12.50
CA GLN A 93 -4.13 -1.32 -13.24
C GLN A 93 -5.23 -0.87 -14.23
N SER A 94 -5.92 0.22 -13.90
CA SER A 94 -6.98 0.80 -14.73
C SER A 94 -6.48 1.82 -15.76
N GLY A 95 -5.16 2.00 -15.89
CA GLY A 95 -4.58 2.99 -16.79
C GLY A 95 -4.95 4.43 -16.43
N GLY A 96 -5.13 4.73 -15.14
CA GLY A 96 -5.50 6.04 -14.63
C GLY A 96 -6.99 6.39 -14.74
N THR A 97 -7.86 5.44 -15.06
CA THR A 97 -9.32 5.70 -15.18
C THR A 97 -10.05 5.63 -13.83
N LEU A 98 -9.56 4.82 -12.88
CA LEU A 98 -10.15 4.64 -11.55
C LEU A 98 -9.28 5.30 -10.47
N LEU A 99 -9.36 6.63 -10.35
CA LEU A 99 -8.50 7.40 -9.43
C LEU A 99 -9.14 7.72 -8.08
N ARG A 100 -10.45 7.95 -8.07
CA ARG A 100 -11.18 8.52 -6.93
C ARG A 100 -12.28 7.57 -6.46
N PRO A 101 -12.00 6.71 -5.47
CA PRO A 101 -13.02 5.83 -4.93
C PRO A 101 -14.08 6.66 -4.19
N THR A 102 -15.32 6.21 -4.28
CA THR A 102 -16.48 6.81 -3.60
C THR A 102 -16.95 6.00 -2.40
N ALA A 103 -16.53 4.73 -2.33
CA ALA A 103 -16.74 3.87 -1.17
C ALA A 103 -15.64 2.79 -1.14
N GLY A 104 -15.47 2.16 0.01
CA GLY A 104 -14.57 1.03 0.16
C GLY A 104 -14.83 0.23 1.42
N ARG A 105 -14.32 -0.99 1.44
CA ARG A 105 -14.30 -1.85 2.62
C ARG A 105 -12.93 -2.52 2.71
N LEU A 106 -12.31 -2.43 3.87
CA LEU A 106 -11.11 -3.19 4.22
C LEU A 106 -11.44 -4.15 5.37
N LYS A 107 -10.97 -5.39 5.26
CA LYS A 107 -10.86 -6.32 6.37
C LYS A 107 -9.39 -6.65 6.59
N ALA A 108 -8.85 -6.25 7.73
CA ALA A 108 -7.54 -6.66 8.20
C ALA A 108 -7.70 -7.97 8.99
N ALA A 109 -7.22 -9.08 8.41
CA ALA A 109 -7.26 -10.39 9.06
C ALA A 109 -6.08 -10.59 10.00
N ARG A 110 -4.93 -9.98 9.69
CA ARG A 110 -3.67 -10.03 10.45
C ARG A 110 -2.93 -8.70 10.28
N PHE A 111 -2.02 -8.40 11.20
CA PHE A 111 -1.11 -7.28 11.03
C PHE A 111 -0.26 -7.46 9.79
N THR A 112 -0.07 -6.34 9.07
CA THR A 112 0.90 -6.24 7.98
C THR A 112 2.10 -5.53 8.56
N GLU A 113 3.24 -6.19 8.61
CA GLU A 113 4.47 -5.61 9.16
C GLU A 113 5.14 -4.68 8.14
N PHE A 114 6.07 -3.82 8.57
CA PHE A 114 6.82 -2.97 7.65
C PHE A 114 7.83 -3.73 6.78
N ASP A 115 8.38 -4.83 7.31
CA ASP A 115 9.34 -5.70 6.63
C ASP A 115 8.99 -7.17 6.94
N PRO A 116 9.00 -8.08 5.93
CA PRO A 116 9.22 -7.83 4.50
C PRO A 116 8.09 -7.04 3.85
N PRO A 117 8.31 -6.35 2.71
CA PRO A 117 7.26 -5.57 2.05
C PRO A 117 6.05 -6.44 1.69
N ALA A 118 4.85 -5.91 1.93
CA ALA A 118 3.63 -6.59 1.54
C ALA A 118 3.39 -6.42 0.03
N ARG A 119 2.85 -7.45 -0.63
CA ARG A 119 2.39 -7.39 -2.01
C ARG A 119 0.93 -6.98 -2.05
N ILE A 120 0.57 -6.14 -3.02
CA ILE A 120 -0.82 -5.81 -3.29
C ILE A 120 -1.24 -6.36 -4.65
N LEU A 121 -2.37 -7.06 -4.66
CA LEU A 121 -3.01 -7.58 -5.87
C LEU A 121 -4.35 -6.87 -6.02
N CYS A 122 -4.64 -6.36 -7.20
CA CYS A 122 -5.88 -5.65 -7.50
C CYS A 122 -6.48 -6.18 -8.80
N VAL A 123 -7.79 -6.37 -8.82
CA VAL A 123 -8.54 -6.78 -10.01
C VAL A 123 -9.68 -5.77 -10.21
N PRO A 124 -9.52 -4.77 -11.09
CA PRO A 124 -10.59 -3.87 -11.45
C PRO A 124 -11.60 -4.59 -12.36
N HIS A 125 -12.89 -4.30 -12.14
CA HIS A 125 -14.01 -4.79 -12.91
C HIS A 125 -15.10 -3.69 -12.92
N HIS A 126 -15.29 -3.06 -14.08
CA HIS A 126 -16.08 -1.84 -14.23
C HIS A 126 -15.67 -0.76 -13.22
N SER A 127 -16.60 -0.29 -12.39
CA SER A 127 -16.38 0.71 -11.35
C SER A 127 -16.01 0.10 -9.99
N THR A 128 -15.63 -1.17 -9.93
CA THR A 128 -15.24 -1.84 -8.68
C THR A 128 -13.83 -2.40 -8.80
N CYS A 129 -13.05 -2.37 -7.73
CA CYS A 129 -11.82 -3.11 -7.65
C CYS A 129 -11.80 -3.99 -6.40
N VAL A 130 -11.46 -5.26 -6.57
CA VAL A 130 -11.19 -6.19 -5.46
C VAL A 130 -9.69 -6.20 -5.23
N PHE A 131 -9.25 -6.06 -3.98
CA PHE A 131 -7.84 -6.08 -3.63
C PHE A 131 -7.50 -7.05 -2.51
N ARG A 132 -6.26 -7.52 -2.51
CA ARG A 132 -5.66 -8.40 -1.50
C ARG A 132 -4.26 -7.89 -1.15
N VAL A 133 -3.95 -7.89 0.14
CA VAL A 133 -2.63 -7.61 0.69
C VAL A 133 -2.03 -8.91 1.18
N LEU A 134 -0.90 -9.32 0.60
CA LEU A 134 -0.20 -10.55 0.89
C LEU A 134 1.17 -10.26 1.52
N GLN A 135 1.54 -10.94 2.59
CA GLN A 135 2.86 -10.81 3.21
C GLN A 135 3.29 -12.16 3.78
N GLY A 136 4.53 -12.58 3.50
CA GLY A 136 5.04 -13.89 3.94
C GLY A 136 4.23 -15.08 3.40
N GLY A 137 3.59 -14.94 2.23
CA GLY A 137 2.71 -15.96 1.65
C GLY A 137 1.28 -15.99 2.21
N GLU A 138 0.96 -15.13 3.19
CA GLU A 138 -0.36 -15.08 3.81
C GLU A 138 -1.17 -13.87 3.37
N GLN A 139 -2.49 -13.99 3.35
CA GLN A 139 -3.39 -12.84 3.19
C GLN A 139 -3.54 -12.11 4.52
N LYS A 140 -2.95 -10.92 4.61
CA LYS A 140 -3.04 -10.05 5.79
C LYS A 140 -4.29 -9.19 5.76
N ALA A 141 -4.64 -8.66 4.58
CA ALA A 141 -5.79 -7.79 4.40
C ALA A 141 -6.45 -8.01 3.04
N PHE A 142 -7.73 -7.65 2.91
CA PHE A 142 -8.45 -7.70 1.65
C PHE A 142 -9.67 -6.78 1.67
N GLY A 143 -10.19 -6.45 0.51
CA GLY A 143 -11.28 -5.50 0.43
C GLY A 143 -11.77 -5.19 -0.97
N THR A 144 -12.63 -4.19 -1.02
CA THR A 144 -13.13 -3.61 -2.27
C THR A 144 -13.06 -2.09 -2.23
N LEU A 145 -12.87 -1.50 -3.41
CA LEU A 145 -13.02 -0.07 -3.69
C LEU A 145 -14.08 0.10 -4.77
N HIS A 146 -14.96 1.08 -4.61
CA HIS A 146 -15.97 1.45 -5.61
C HIS A 146 -15.68 2.84 -6.16
N TYR A 147 -15.91 3.03 -7.45
CA TYR A 147 -15.64 4.24 -8.23
C TYR A 147 -16.93 4.70 -8.93
N ARG A 148 -16.92 5.89 -9.51
CA ARG A 148 -18.02 6.43 -10.35
C ARG A 148 -17.56 6.55 -11.79
#